data_AF-V3Z5G2-F1
#
_entry.id   AF-V3Z5G2-F1
#
_cell.length_a   1.000
_cell.length_b   1.000
_cell.length_c   1.000
_cell.angle_alpha   90.00
_cell.angle_beta   90.00
_cell.angle_gamma   90.00
#
_symmetry.space_group_name_H-M   'P 1'
#
loop_
_entity.id
_entity.type
_entity.pdbx_description
1 polymer ?
#
loop_
_entity_poly.entity_id
_entity_poly.type
_entity_poly.pdbx_seq_one_letter_code
_entity_poly.pdbx_strand_id
1 'polypeptide(L)' 'PQEFHVLQCHQCKTFQVQQVKKVLKWSCKLCGEKQSVLRVYGRGSGADCRKHVQNLNTLRGEL' A
#
# COMPACT_ATOMS: atom_id res chain seq x y z
N PRO A 1 -4.13 14.72 -12.70
CA PRO A 1 -4.70 13.82 -11.67
C PRO A 1 -3.58 13.06 -10.95
N GLN A 2 -3.57 13.03 -9.61
CA GLN A 2 -2.56 12.32 -8.85
C GLN A 2 -2.88 10.82 -8.78
N GLU A 3 -1.93 9.98 -9.20
CA GLU A 3 -2.08 8.53 -9.19
C GLU A 3 -1.55 7.92 -7.88
N PHE A 4 -2.23 6.87 -7.43
CA PHE A 4 -1.90 6.10 -6.23
C PHE A 4 -1.78 4.61 -6.56
N HIS A 5 -1.04 3.90 -5.73
CA HIS A 5 -0.95 2.45 -5.75
C HIS A 5 -1.15 1.84 -4.38
N VAL A 6 -1.47 0.55 -4.36
CA VAL A 6 -1.62 -0.27 -3.16
C VAL A 6 -0.40 -1.17 -3.03
N LEU A 7 0.30 -1.07 -1.91
CA LEU A 7 1.51 -1.83 -1.60
C LEU A 7 1.34 -2.63 -0.31
N GLN A 8 2.08 -3.73 -0.19
CA GLN A 8 2.12 -4.55 1.02
C GLN A 8 3.47 -4.37 1.73
N CYS A 9 3.44 -4.17 3.05
CA CYS A 9 4.67 -4.11 3.83
C CYS A 9 5.33 -5.50 3.91
N HIS A 10 6.65 -5.59 3.71
CA HIS A 10 7.36 -6.87 3.81
C HIS A 10 7.38 -7.41 5.25
N GLN A 11 7.35 -6.52 6.25
CA GLN A 11 7.46 -6.88 7.67
C GLN A 11 6.11 -7.23 8.27
N CYS A 12 5.25 -6.22 8.53
CA CYS A 12 3.95 -6.42 9.17
C CYS A 12 2.82 -6.86 8.23
N LYS A 13 3.13 -7.07 6.94
CA LYS A 13 2.18 -7.53 5.90
C LYS A 13 0.96 -6.64 5.65
N THR A 14 0.86 -5.47 6.29
CA THR A 14 -0.25 -4.54 6.08
C THR A 14 -0.22 -3.95 4.68
N PHE A 15 -1.40 -3.78 4.09
CA PHE A 15 -1.59 -3.07 2.83
C PHE A 15 -1.76 -1.58 3.07
N GLN A 16 -1.16 -0.75 2.22
CA GLN A 16 -1.19 0.70 2.35
C GLN A 16 -1.32 1.39 1.00
N VAL A 17 -2.02 2.52 1.01
CA VAL A 17 -2.09 3.43 -0.13
C VAL A 17 -0.84 4.29 -0.13
N GLN A 18 -0.14 4.32 -1.27
CA GLN A 18 1.00 5.20 -1.49
C GLN A 18 0.77 6.02 -2.77
N GLN A 19 1.24 7.26 -2.76
CA GLN A 19 1.23 8.10 -3.95
C GLN A 19 2.34 7.62 -4.89
N VAL A 20 2.05 7.49 -6.18
CA VAL A 20 3.09 7.12 -7.15
C VAL A 20 4.10 8.27 -7.24
N LYS A 21 5.36 7.96 -6.95
CA LYS A 21 6.50 8.88 -7.02
C LYS A 21 7.57 8.30 -7.94
N LYS A 22 8.47 9.16 -8.43
CA LYS A 22 9.64 8.73 -9.23
C LYS A 22 10.57 7.80 -8.42
N VAL A 23 10.67 8.05 -7.11
CA VAL A 23 11.45 7.21 -6.19
C VAL A 23 10.62 6.01 -5.78
N LEU A 24 11.12 4.81 -6.03
CA LEU A 24 10.46 3.54 -5.69
C LEU A 24 10.73 3.11 -4.24
N LYS A 25 10.75 4.05 -3.29
CA LYS A 25 10.93 3.79 -1.86
C LYS A 25 9.77 4.38 -1.06
N TRP A 26 9.36 3.66 -0.03
CA TRP A 26 8.27 4.08 0.86
C TRP A 26 8.50 3.53 2.27
N SER A 27 7.85 4.15 3.26
CA SER A 27 7.89 3.69 4.65
C SER A 27 6.53 3.17 5.06
N CYS A 28 6.51 2.04 5.77
CA CYS A 28 5.31 1.51 6.37
C CYS A 28 4.83 2.46 7.48
N LYS A 29 3.58 2.94 7.40
CA LYS A 29 2.99 3.81 8.44
C LYS A 29 2.66 3.09 9.75
N LEU A 30 2.59 1.76 9.76
CA LEU A 30 2.31 0.99 10.98
C LEU A 30 3.59 0.57 11.71
N CYS A 31 4.55 -0.05 11.02
CA CYS A 31 5.77 -0.58 11.65
C CYS A 31 7.02 0.27 11.41
N GLY A 32 6.94 1.34 10.61
CA GLY A 32 8.06 2.25 10.36
C GLY A 32 9.09 1.78 9.32
N GLU A 33 9.05 0.51 8.91
CA GLU A 33 10.05 -0.07 8.01
C GLU A 33 10.15 0.65 6.66
N LYS A 34 11.40 0.94 6.25
CA LYS A 34 11.72 1.56 4.96
C LYS A 34 11.97 0.48 3.93
N GLN A 35 11.27 0.56 2.80
CA GLN A 35 11.21 -0.53 1.85
C GLN A 35 11.03 -0.03 0.41
N SER A 36 11.44 -0.86 -0.54
CA SER A 36 11.25 -0.59 -1.96
C SER A 36 9.86 -1.02 -2.42
N VAL A 37 9.39 -0.41 -3.51
CA VAL A 37 8.19 -0.85 -4.22
C VAL A 37 8.55 -2.12 -5.01
N LEU A 38 8.17 -3.29 -4.50
CA LEU A 38 8.44 -4.59 -5.16
C LEU A 38 7.24 -5.08 -5.98
N ARG A 39 6.03 -4.97 -5.42
CA ARG A 39 4.79 -5.42 -6.05
C ARG A 39 3.68 -4.41 -5.81
N VAL A 40 2.95 -4.10 -6.87
CA VAL A 40 1.75 -3.25 -6.84
C VAL A 40 0.53 -4.16 -6.88
N TYR A 41 -0.33 -4.05 -5.87
CA TYR A 41 -1.55 -4.85 -5.73
C TYR A 41 -2.79 -4.17 -6.33
N GLY A 42 -2.72 -2.85 -6.53
CA GLY A 42 -3.78 -2.06 -7.16
C GLY A 42 -3.24 -0.68 -7.52
N ARG A 43 -3.88 -0.01 -8.48
CA ARG A 43 -3.47 1.31 -8.97
C ARG A 43 -4.71 2.09 -9.41
N GLY A 44 -4.74 3.40 -9.17
CA GLY A 44 -5.87 4.24 -9.57
C GLY A 44 -6.02 5.50 -8.72
N SER A 45 -7.27 5.94 -8.55
CA SER A 45 -7.59 7.09 -7.71
C SER A 45 -7.31 6.79 -6.23
N GLY A 46 -7.09 7.83 -5.43
CA GLY A 46 -6.90 7.66 -3.99
C GLY A 46 -8.13 7.05 -3.30
N ALA A 47 -9.34 7.32 -3.80
CA ALA A 47 -10.57 6.75 -3.26
C ALA A 47 -10.66 5.24 -3.50
N ASP A 48 -10.38 4.80 -4.72
CA ASP A 48 -10.42 3.37 -5.08
C ASP A 48 -9.33 2.59 -4.36
N CYS A 49 -8.11 3.14 -4.28
CA CYS A 49 -7.00 2.53 -3.55
C CYS A 49 -7.32 2.38 -2.06
N ARG A 50 -7.99 3.36 -1.42
CA ARG A 50 -8.39 3.27 -0.01
C ARG A 50 -9.39 2.13 0.22
N LYS A 51 -10.42 2.03 -0.62
CA LYS A 51 -11.39 0.91 -0.56
C LYS A 51 -10.70 -0.44 -0.71
N HIS A 52 -9.78 -0.54 -1.68
CA HIS A 52 -9.03 -1.77 -1.91
C HIS A 52 -8.14 -2.15 -0.72
N VAL A 53 -7.43 -1.18 -0.13
CA VAL A 53 -6.61 -1.40 1.07
C VAL A 53 -7.45 -1.84 2.27
N GLN A 54 -8.64 -1.28 2.44
CA GLN A 54 -9.54 -1.68 3.51
C GLN A 54 -9.90 -3.16 3.38
N ASN A 55 -10.37 -3.58 2.20
CA ASN A 55 -10.72 -4.97 1.93
C ASN A 55 -9.54 -5.93 2.15
N LEU A 56 -8.35 -5.59 1.62
CA LEU A 56 -7.16 -6.43 1.76
C LEU A 56 -6.68 -6.54 3.22
N ASN A 57 -6.77 -5.47 4.01
CA ASN A 57 -6.40 -5.53 5.42
C ASN A 57 -7.46 -6.22 6.29
N THR A 58 -8.75 -6.16 5.93
CA THR A 58 -9.79 -6.97 6.56
C THR A 58 -9.48 -8.46 6.38
N LEU A 59 -9.25 -8.89 5.13
CA LEU A 59 -8.85 -10.28 4.82
C LEU A 59 -7.57 -10.71 5.53
N ARG A 60 -6.60 -9.80 5.68
CA ARG A 60 -5.36 -10.06 6.43
C ARG A 60 -5.60 -10.25 7.93
N GLY A 61 -6.57 -9.54 8.51
CA GLY A 61 -6.87 -9.61 9.95
C GLY A 61 -7.80 -10.77 10.33
N GLU A 62 -8.48 -11.36 9.36
CA GLU A 62 -9.28 -12.58 9.51
C GLU A 62 -8.41 -13.86 9.48
N LEU A 63 -7.14 -13.75 9.06
CA LEU A 63 -6.11 -14.79 9.12
C LEU A 63 -5.33 -14.73 10.44
#